data_AF-A0A1I1J2M9-F1
#
_entry.id   AF-A0A1I1J2M9-F1
#
_cell.length_a   1.000
_cell.length_b   1.000
_cell.length_c   1.000
_cell.angle_alpha   90.00
_cell.angle_beta   90.00
_cell.angle_gamma   90.00
#
_symmetry.space_group_name_H-M   'P 1'
#
loop_
_entity.id
_entity.type
_entity.pdbx_description
1 polymer ?
#
loop_
_entity_poly.entity_id
_entity_poly.type
_entity_poly.pdbx_seq_one_letter_code
_entity_poly.pdbx_strand_id
1 'polypeptide(L)'
;MSAKLPRSLRLSDHLSAHDLASTTAIEAIVALVEKAGTPCRVDFEITETAVMRDLEQASDGLIALLALGSRIALDDLAPATRA
;
A
#
# COMPACT_ATOMS: atom_id res chain seq x y z
N MET A 1 12.04 -7.21 -8.12
CA MET A 1 13.31 -6.52 -7.77
C MET A 1 13.74 -6.71 -6.29
N SER A 2 13.08 -7.52 -5.47
CA SER A 2 13.37 -7.61 -4.01
C SER A 2 14.56 -8.52 -3.62
N ALA A 3 15.01 -9.43 -4.49
CA ALA A 3 16.05 -10.42 -4.15
C ALA A 3 17.46 -9.84 -3.88
N LYS A 4 17.69 -8.55 -4.15
CA LYS A 4 18.97 -7.86 -3.89
C LYS A 4 18.95 -6.98 -2.65
N LEU A 5 17.81 -6.83 -1.97
CA LEU A 5 17.73 -6.02 -0.77
C LEU A 5 18.28 -6.80 0.45
N PRO A 6 18.99 -6.11 1.37
CA PRO A 6 19.32 -6.68 2.66
C PRO A 6 18.09 -7.24 3.37
N ARG A 7 18.24 -8.34 4.11
CA ARG A 7 17.11 -9.03 4.75
C ARG A 7 16.34 -8.18 5.77
N SER A 8 16.90 -7.06 6.23
CA SER A 8 16.25 -6.11 7.14
C SER A 8 15.52 -4.96 6.44
N LEU A 9 15.72 -4.76 5.12
CA LEU A 9 15.21 -3.59 4.42
C LEU A 9 13.81 -3.84 3.85
N ARG A 10 12.95 -2.82 3.99
CA ARG A 10 11.61 -2.72 3.40
C ARG A 10 11.59 -1.58 2.40
N LEU A 11 10.82 -1.73 1.34
CA LEU A 11 10.56 -0.69 0.35
C LEU A 11 9.25 -0.01 0.71
N SER A 12 9.22 1.32 0.67
CA SER A 12 7.98 2.08 0.75
C SER A 12 7.61 2.57 -0.64
N ASP A 13 6.37 2.34 -1.06
CA ASP A 13 5.82 2.84 -2.32
C ASP A 13 4.51 3.59 -2.06
N HIS A 14 4.36 4.77 -2.68
CA HIS A 14 3.09 5.49 -2.64
C HIS A 14 2.05 4.78 -3.51
N LEU A 15 0.90 4.49 -2.93
CA LEU A 15 -0.26 3.97 -3.63
C LEU A 15 -1.23 5.11 -3.93
N SER A 16 -1.46 5.37 -5.22
CA SER A 16 -2.37 6.45 -5.63
C SER A 16 -3.82 6.08 -5.35
N ALA A 17 -4.69 7.10 -5.22
CA ALA A 17 -6.14 6.88 -5.09
C ALA A 17 -6.73 6.12 -6.29
N HIS A 18 -6.14 6.27 -7.47
CA HIS A 18 -6.59 5.58 -8.68
C HIS A 18 -6.24 4.09 -8.63
N ASP A 19 -5.02 3.76 -8.22
CA ASP A 19 -4.57 2.37 -8.09
C ASP A 19 -5.31 1.66 -6.97
N LEU A 20 -5.52 2.34 -5.84
CA LEU A 20 -6.30 1.83 -4.72
C LEU A 20 -7.76 1.52 -5.10
N ALA A 21 -8.35 2.34 -5.97
CA ALA A 21 -9.72 2.16 -6.44
C ALA A 21 -9.85 1.18 -7.62
N SER A 22 -8.76 0.55 -8.06
CA SER A 22 -8.74 -0.32 -9.22
C SER A 22 -8.45 -1.76 -8.81
N THR A 23 -9.47 -2.63 -8.86
CA THR A 23 -9.31 -4.06 -8.58
C THR A 23 -8.19 -4.69 -9.42
N THR A 24 -8.12 -4.34 -10.72
CA THR A 24 -7.06 -4.84 -11.61
C THR A 24 -5.66 -4.38 -11.20
N ALA A 25 -5.52 -3.14 -10.72
CA ALA A 25 -4.23 -2.64 -10.24
C ALA A 25 -3.82 -3.34 -8.93
N ILE A 26 -4.75 -3.50 -8.00
CA ILE A 26 -4.52 -4.24 -6.74
C ILE A 26 -4.13 -5.68 -7.03
N GLU A 27 -4.84 -6.39 -7.91
CA GLU A 27 -4.50 -7.77 -8.30
C GLU A 27 -3.09 -7.88 -8.89
N ALA A 28 -2.70 -6.92 -9.72
CA ALA A 28 -1.35 -6.87 -10.28
C ALA A 28 -0.28 -6.64 -9.20
N ILE A 29 -0.54 -5.76 -8.23
CA ILE A 29 0.35 -5.50 -7.08
C ILE A 29 0.46 -6.76 -6.22
N VAL A 30 -0.67 -7.42 -5.91
CA VAL A 30 -0.72 -8.67 -5.15
C VAL A 30 0.16 -9.72 -5.82
N ALA A 31 -0.03 -9.97 -7.12
CA ALA A 31 0.76 -10.95 -7.86
C ALA A 31 2.27 -10.62 -7.88
N LEU A 32 2.63 -9.33 -7.96
CA LEU A 32 4.03 -8.88 -7.90
C LEU A 32 4.65 -9.12 -6.52
N VAL A 33 3.91 -8.83 -5.46
CA VAL A 33 4.34 -9.01 -4.07
C VAL A 33 4.49 -10.51 -3.76
N GLU A 34 3.52 -11.33 -4.16
CA GLU A 34 3.60 -12.79 -4.00
C GLU A 34 4.82 -13.38 -4.72
N LYS A 35 5.08 -12.93 -5.95
CA LYS A 35 6.25 -13.36 -6.73
C LYS A 35 7.57 -12.91 -6.10
N ALA A 36 7.57 -11.82 -5.33
CA ALA A 36 8.76 -11.34 -4.62
C ALA A 36 9.11 -12.22 -3.40
N GLY A 37 8.16 -13.01 -2.91
CA GLY A 37 8.33 -13.98 -1.83
C GLY A 37 8.02 -13.42 -0.43
N THR A 38 7.92 -14.33 0.53
CA THR A 38 7.53 -14.03 1.92
C THR A 38 8.74 -13.96 2.87
N PRO A 39 8.67 -13.14 3.94
CA PRO A 39 7.60 -12.19 4.25
C PRO A 39 7.57 -11.00 3.27
N CYS A 40 6.39 -10.41 3.03
CA CYS A 40 6.29 -9.18 2.25
C CYS A 40 7.16 -8.09 2.87
N ARG A 41 7.92 -7.41 2.00
CA ARG A 41 8.88 -6.35 2.34
C ARG A 41 8.50 -5.01 1.72
N VAL A 42 7.26 -4.89 1.25
CA VAL A 42 6.73 -3.64 0.71
C VAL A 42 5.76 -3.07 1.73
N ASP A 43 5.98 -1.81 2.05
CA ASP A 43 5.08 -0.99 2.84
C ASP A 43 4.43 0.01 1.87
N PHE A 44 3.12 0.20 1.97
CA PHE A 44 2.36 1.08 1.09
C PHE A 44 1.97 2.36 1.83
N GLU A 45 2.24 3.51 1.20
CA GLU A 45 1.88 4.83 1.71
C GLU A 45 0.67 5.37 0.94
N ILE A 46 -0.37 5.80 1.66
CA ILE A 46 -1.64 6.19 1.05
C ILE A 46 -2.15 7.46 1.72
N THR A 47 -2.63 8.44 0.98
CA THR A 47 -3.19 9.66 1.58
C THR A 47 -4.58 9.41 2.18
N GLU A 48 -4.97 10.14 3.23
CA GLU A 48 -6.34 10.13 3.75
C GLU A 48 -7.37 10.42 2.65
N THR A 49 -7.09 11.40 1.79
CA THR A 49 -7.98 11.77 0.67
C THR A 49 -8.18 10.60 -0.31
N ALA A 50 -7.14 9.80 -0.56
CA ALA A 50 -7.23 8.63 -1.43
C ALA A 50 -8.18 7.57 -0.87
N VAL A 51 -8.12 7.34 0.45
CA VAL A 51 -9.01 6.39 1.14
C VAL A 51 -10.44 6.92 1.22
N MET A 52 -10.62 8.21 1.52
CA MET A 52 -11.95 8.82 1.68
C MET A 52 -12.74 8.95 0.38
N ARG A 53 -12.06 9.01 -0.76
CA ARG A 53 -12.72 9.16 -2.08
C ARG A 53 -13.62 7.98 -2.43
N ASP A 54 -13.20 6.77 -2.05
CA ASP A 54 -13.95 5.54 -2.28
C ASP A 54 -13.57 4.50 -1.21
N LEU A 55 -14.21 4.61 -0.04
CA LEU A 55 -13.83 3.85 1.14
C LEU A 55 -14.09 2.35 0.98
N GLU A 56 -15.17 1.97 0.29
CA GLU A 56 -15.55 0.57 0.10
C GLU A 56 -14.52 -0.13 -0.80
N GLN A 57 -14.23 0.46 -1.97
CA GLN A 57 -13.24 -0.10 -2.89
C GLN A 57 -11.82 -0.05 -2.30
N ALA A 58 -11.49 1.03 -1.57
CA ALA A 58 -10.22 1.12 -0.86
C ALA A 58 -10.09 0.01 0.18
N SER A 59 -11.10 -0.21 1.01
CA SER A 59 -11.08 -1.22 2.08
C SER A 59 -10.70 -2.61 1.54
N ASP A 60 -11.31 -3.04 0.44
CA ASP A 60 -10.99 -4.34 -0.18
C ASP A 60 -9.53 -4.43 -0.63
N GLY A 61 -9.02 -3.37 -1.26
CA GLY A 61 -7.61 -3.27 -1.66
C GLY A 61 -6.65 -3.31 -0.47
N LEU A 62 -6.95 -2.57 0.61
CA LEU A 62 -6.16 -2.54 1.82
C LEU A 62 -6.10 -3.92 2.50
N ILE A 63 -7.25 -4.60 2.60
CA ILE A 63 -7.34 -5.93 3.18
C ILE A 63 -6.47 -6.93 2.40
N ALA A 64 -6.53 -6.88 1.07
CA ALA A 64 -5.71 -7.74 0.21
C ALA A 64 -4.20 -7.51 0.44
N LEU A 65 -3.76 -6.25 0.52
CA LEU A 65 -2.36 -5.90 0.75
C LEU A 65 -1.89 -6.30 2.16
N LEU A 66 -2.72 -6.11 3.18
CA LEU A 66 -2.43 -6.52 4.57
C LEU A 66 -2.33 -8.04 4.70
N ALA A 67 -3.16 -8.82 3.99
CA ALA A 67 -3.11 -10.28 4.01
C ALA A 67 -1.78 -10.86 3.50
N LEU A 68 -1.05 -10.10 2.66
CA LEU A 68 0.29 -10.46 2.18
C LEU A 68 1.40 -10.18 3.21
N GLY A 69 1.08 -9.54 4.34
CA GLY A 69 2.04 -9.09 5.34
C GLY A 69 2.71 -7.76 4.99
N SER A 70 2.12 -6.99 4.06
CA SER A 70 2.50 -5.59 3.81
C SER A 70 2.12 -4.73 5.00
N ARG A 71 2.76 -3.58 5.14
CA ARG A 71 2.33 -2.54 6.07
C ARG A 71 1.66 -1.42 5.30
N ILE A 72 0.73 -0.74 5.94
CA ILE A 72 0.05 0.41 5.35
C ILE A 72 0.29 1.60 6.26
N ALA A 73 0.79 2.68 5.69
CA ALA A 73 0.95 3.97 6.33
C ALA A 73 -0.04 4.95 5.68
N LEU A 74 -0.81 5.66 6.51
CA LEU A 74 -1.65 6.75 6.04
C LEU A 74 -0.82 8.04 6.08
N ASP A 75 -0.57 8.62 4.91
CA ASP A 75 0.12 9.88 4.76
C ASP A 75 -0.87 11.05 4.85
N ASP A 76 -0.40 12.19 5.36
CA ASP A 76 -1.13 13.45 5.55
C ASP A 76 -1.98 13.62 6.82
N LEU A 77 -1.52 13.17 8.00
CA LEU A 77 -1.97 13.73 9.29
C LEU A 77 -1.20 15.04 9.59
N ALA A 78 -1.37 16.07 8.77
CA ALA A 78 -1.06 17.43 9.24
C ALA A 78 -2.26 17.93 10.07
N PRO A 79 -2.15 18.09 11.41
CA PRO A 79 -3.18 18.83 12.13
C PRO A 79 -3.26 20.22 11.50
N ALA A 80 -4.49 20.67 11.19
CA ALA A 80 -4.76 22.06 10.84
C ALA A 80 -4.44 22.94 12.07
N THR A 81 -3.16 23.18 12.29
CA THR A 81 -2.65 24.15 13.25
C THR A 81 -1.42 24.77 12.62
N ARG A 82 -1.66 25.59 11.60
CA ARG A 82 -0.76 26.70 11.29
C ARG A 82 -1.18 27.88 12.13
N ALA A 83 -0.19 28.43 12.83
CA ALA A 83 -0.24 29.62 13.67
C ALA A 83 -0.84 30.84 12.96
#